data_AF-A0A1F7RRB3-F1
#
_entry.id   AF-A0A1F7RRB3-F1
#
_cell.length_a   1.000
_cell.length_b   1.000
_cell.length_c   1.000
_cell.angle_alpha   90.00
_cell.angle_beta   90.00
_cell.angle_gamma   90.00
#
_symmetry.space_group_name_H-M   'P 1'
#
loop_
_entity.id
_entity.type
_entity.pdbx_description
1 polymer ?
#
loop_
_entity_poly.entity_id
_entity_poly.type
_entity_poly.pdbx_seq_one_letter_code
_entity_poly.pdbx_strand_id
1 'polypeptide(L)'
;MNKKLNEEQYPKVIEKEEESPQKPPTSAFYQWSFLLIAFGCIPLLYGFVDRSKINLAIGLCMNIVGIIFIFLGKHQKSVQKKKLLKGHV
;
A
#
# COMPACT_ATOMS: atom_id res chain seq x y z
N MET A 1 -15.71 30.28 55.66
CA MET A 1 -15.96 28.90 56.15
C MET A 1 -16.97 28.26 55.19
N ASN A 2 -16.64 27.08 54.66
CA ASN A 2 -17.27 26.34 53.55
C ASN A 2 -17.11 26.98 52.15
N LYS A 3 -16.71 26.28 51.09
CA LYS A 3 -16.27 24.89 50.92
C LYS A 3 -15.43 24.86 49.62
N LYS A 4 -14.45 23.96 49.62
CA LYS A 4 -13.57 23.59 48.52
C LYS A 4 -14.34 23.38 47.20
N LEU A 5 -13.80 23.87 46.09
CA LEU A 5 -13.73 23.07 44.87
C LEU A 5 -12.32 23.24 44.31
N ASN A 6 -11.61 22.13 44.34
CA ASN A 6 -10.26 21.92 43.87
C ASN A 6 -10.42 20.90 42.76
N GLU A 7 -10.13 21.28 41.52
CA GLU A 7 -10.06 20.47 40.30
C GLU A 7 -9.90 21.51 39.18
N GLU A 8 -8.96 21.56 38.26
CA GLU A 8 -7.81 20.77 37.82
C GLU A 8 -6.97 21.80 37.02
N GLN A 9 -5.68 21.95 37.28
CA GLN A 9 -4.64 21.35 36.44
C GLN A 9 -4.69 21.82 34.96
N TYR A 10 -3.98 22.92 34.67
CA TYR A 10 -3.41 23.22 33.34
C TYR A 10 -2.64 21.98 32.79
N PRO A 11 -2.29 21.84 31.49
CA PRO A 11 -2.14 22.89 30.46
C PRO A 11 -2.54 22.49 29.00
N LYS A 12 -2.57 23.48 28.09
CA LYS A 12 -2.03 23.42 26.71
C LYS A 12 -2.24 22.10 25.92
N VAL A 13 -3.35 21.99 25.19
CA VAL A 13 -3.47 21.10 24.02
C VAL A 13 -3.03 21.93 22.81
N ILE A 14 -1.73 22.11 22.56
CA ILE A 14 -0.95 21.38 21.55
C ILE A 14 -1.84 20.99 20.36
N GLU A 15 -1.81 21.82 19.32
CA GLU A 15 -2.10 21.43 17.95
C GLU A 15 -1.41 20.09 17.68
N LYS A 16 -2.19 19.01 17.62
CA LYS A 16 -1.77 17.85 16.86
C LYS A 16 -2.50 18.00 15.56
N GLU A 17 -1.72 18.33 14.53
CA GLU A 17 -2.04 18.05 13.14
C GLU A 17 -2.95 16.84 13.09
N GLU A 18 -4.13 17.05 12.52
CA GLU A 18 -4.93 16.00 11.94
C GLU A 18 -4.00 15.30 10.94
N GLU A 19 -3.25 14.32 11.44
CA GLU A 19 -2.51 13.36 10.64
C GLU A 19 -3.60 12.56 9.92
N SER A 20 -4.14 13.17 8.86
CA SER A 20 -4.96 12.57 7.84
C SER A 20 -4.37 11.18 7.62
N PRO A 21 -5.13 10.10 7.89
CA PRO A 21 -4.59 8.77 8.05
C PRO A 21 -3.77 8.47 6.80
N GLN A 22 -2.44 8.56 6.96
CA GLN A 22 -1.51 8.62 5.86
C GLN A 22 -1.68 7.31 5.10
N LYS A 23 -2.44 7.41 4.00
CA LYS A 23 -2.96 6.29 3.23
C LYS A 23 -1.74 5.43 2.93
N PRO A 24 -1.64 4.21 3.48
CA PRO A 24 -0.40 3.47 3.44
C PRO A 24 0.04 3.37 1.97
N PRO A 25 1.31 3.62 1.62
CA PRO A 25 1.79 3.69 0.23
C PRO A 25 1.50 2.41 -0.58
N THR A 26 1.03 1.37 0.10
CA THR A 26 0.41 0.17 -0.44
C THR A 26 -0.63 0.39 -1.54
N SER A 27 -1.50 1.42 -1.52
CA SER A 27 -2.60 1.49 -2.51
C SER A 27 -2.11 1.63 -3.95
N ALA A 28 -1.06 2.45 -4.16
CA ALA A 28 -0.51 2.68 -5.49
C ALA A 28 0.12 1.41 -6.07
N PHE A 29 0.89 0.65 -5.27
CA PHE A 29 1.49 -0.60 -5.72
C PHE A 29 0.46 -1.62 -6.21
N TYR A 30 -0.66 -1.77 -5.50
CA TYR A 30 -1.73 -2.68 -5.93
C TYR A 30 -2.45 -2.16 -7.19
N GLN A 31 -2.67 -0.84 -7.31
CA GLN A 31 -3.27 -0.24 -8.51
C GLN A 31 -2.38 -0.44 -9.75
N TRP A 32 -1.08 -0.16 -9.63
CA TRP A 32 -0.12 -0.37 -10.72
C TRP A 32 0.03 -1.85 -11.08
N SER A 33 0.02 -2.75 -10.09
CA SER A 33 0.05 -4.19 -10.33
C SER A 33 -1.18 -4.67 -11.11
N PHE A 34 -2.36 -4.19 -10.72
CA PHE A 34 -3.62 -4.54 -11.38
C PHE A 34 -3.63 -4.06 -12.84
N LEU A 35 -3.18 -2.82 -13.09
CA LEU A 35 -3.01 -2.28 -14.43
C LEU A 35 -2.03 -3.11 -15.26
N LEU A 36 -0.86 -3.44 -14.71
CA LEU A 36 0.15 -4.27 -15.39
C LEU A 36 -0.39 -5.64 -15.80
N ILE A 37 -1.14 -6.30 -14.91
CA ILE A 37 -1.77 -7.60 -15.17
C ILE A 37 -2.85 -7.46 -16.26
N ALA A 38 -3.75 -6.47 -16.13
CA ALA A 38 -4.81 -6.24 -17.09
C ALA A 38 -4.28 -5.94 -18.49
N PHE A 39 -3.27 -5.05 -18.60
CA PHE A 39 -2.62 -4.74 -19.87
C PHE A 39 -1.77 -5.89 -20.39
N GLY A 40 -1.15 -6.70 -19.53
CA GLY A 40 -0.38 -7.89 -19.92
C GLY A 40 -1.24 -9.00 -20.52
N CYS A 41 -2.53 -9.07 -20.18
CA CYS A 41 -3.48 -10.02 -20.77
C CYS A 41 -3.78 -9.73 -22.25
N ILE A 42 -3.72 -8.47 -22.69
CA ILE A 42 -4.00 -8.07 -24.08
C ILE A 42 -3.00 -8.71 -25.06
N PRO A 43 -1.67 -8.54 -24.94
CA PRO A 43 -0.70 -9.19 -25.82
C PRO A 43 -0.66 -10.73 -25.63
N LEU A 44 -1.08 -11.26 -24.47
CA LEU A 44 -1.27 -12.71 -24.32
C LEU A 44 -2.39 -13.24 -25.22
N LEU A 45 -3.55 -12.59 -25.21
CA LEU A 45 -4.68 -12.96 -26.06
C LEU A 45 -4.31 -12.79 -27.54
N TYR A 46 -3.71 -11.65 -27.88
CA TYR A 46 -3.26 -11.39 -29.25
C TYR A 46 -2.21 -12.39 -29.71
N GLY A 47 -1.23 -12.70 -28.85
CA GLY A 47 -0.19 -13.68 -29.12
C GLY A 47 -0.72 -15.11 -29.23
N PHE A 48 -1.79 -15.45 -28.51
CA PHE A 48 -2.46 -16.74 -28.63
C PHE A 48 -3.19 -16.87 -29.97
N VAL A 49 -3.91 -15.82 -30.39
CA VAL A 49 -4.64 -15.78 -31.67
C VAL A 49 -3.67 -15.81 -32.85
N ASP A 50 -2.66 -14.94 -32.87
CA ASP A 50 -1.69 -14.84 -33.97
C ASP A 50 -0.56 -15.89 -33.90
N ARG A 51 -0.56 -16.75 -32.87
CA ARG A 51 0.57 -17.66 -32.54
C ARG A 51 1.93 -16.96 -32.47
N SER A 52 1.92 -15.66 -32.15
CA SER A 52 3.12 -14.86 -32.01
C SER A 52 3.78 -15.16 -30.67
N LYS A 53 4.89 -15.91 -30.72
CA LYS A 53 5.73 -16.21 -29.56
C LYS A 53 6.22 -14.93 -28.86
N ILE A 54 6.45 -13.85 -29.62
CA ILE A 54 6.90 -12.56 -29.11
C ILE A 54 5.81 -11.93 -28.25
N ASN A 55 4.57 -11.85 -28.75
CA ASN A 55 3.45 -11.27 -28.01
C ASN A 55 3.11 -12.08 -26.76
N LEU A 56 3.17 -13.41 -26.87
CA LEU A 56 3.03 -14.31 -25.70
C LEU A 56 4.10 -14.02 -24.65
N ALA A 57 5.37 -13.89 -25.05
CA ALA A 57 6.47 -13.60 -24.14
C ALA A 57 6.31 -12.23 -23.46
N ILE A 58 5.94 -11.19 -24.21
CA ILE A 58 5.72 -9.83 -23.68
C ILE A 58 4.61 -9.86 -22.63
N GLY A 59 3.47 -10.47 -22.94
CA GLY A 59 2.35 -10.52 -22.01
C GLY A 59 2.64 -11.36 -20.77
N LEU A 60 3.37 -12.47 -20.89
CA LEU A 60 3.87 -13.24 -19.74
C LEU A 60 4.80 -12.39 -18.86
N CYS A 61 5.77 -11.69 -19.45
CA CYS A 61 6.69 -10.83 -18.70
C CYS A 61 5.94 -9.72 -17.94
N MET A 62 4.99 -9.05 -18.58
CA MET A 62 4.20 -8.00 -17.92
C MET A 62 3.39 -8.54 -16.73
N ASN A 63 2.78 -9.72 -16.88
CA ASN A 63 2.05 -10.37 -15.80
C ASN A 63 2.97 -10.79 -14.64
N ILE A 64 4.13 -11.36 -14.93
CA ILE A 64 5.13 -11.73 -13.92
C ILE A 64 5.58 -10.50 -13.13
N VAL A 65 5.89 -9.40 -13.81
CA VAL A 65 6.25 -8.14 -13.16
C VAL A 65 5.11 -7.64 -12.26
N GLY A 66 3.87 -7.66 -12.75
CA GLY A 66 2.69 -7.30 -11.94
C GLY A 66 2.57 -8.14 -10.66
N ILE A 67 2.80 -9.45 -10.74
CA ILE A 67 2.78 -10.35 -9.57
C ILE A 67 3.92 -9.99 -8.59
N ILE A 68 5.12 -9.72 -9.09
CA ILE A 68 6.26 -9.32 -8.24
C ILE A 68 5.94 -8.04 -7.46
N PHE A 69 5.31 -7.05 -8.09
CA PHE A 69 4.90 -5.82 -7.42
C PHE A 69 3.89 -6.07 -6.29
N ILE A 70 2.97 -7.02 -6.44
CA ILE A 70 2.05 -7.46 -5.37
C ILE A 70 2.82 -8.04 -4.19
N PHE A 71 3.81 -8.91 -4.46
CA PHE A 71 4.64 -9.52 -3.42
C PHE A 71 5.48 -8.48 -2.68
N LEU A 72 6.09 -7.53 -3.40
CA LEU A 72 6.85 -6.43 -2.80
C LEU A 72 5.96 -5.52 -1.96
N GLY A 73 4.75 -5.20 -2.43
CA GLY A 73 3.76 -4.42 -1.68
C GLY A 73 3.34 -5.12 -0.38
N LYS A 74 3.14 -6.45 -0.40
CA LYS A 74 2.89 -7.25 0.81
C LYS A 74 4.07 -7.21 1.77
N HIS A 75 5.31 -7.32 1.27
CA HIS A 75 6.52 -7.30 2.08
C HIS A 75 6.69 -5.96 2.82
N GLN A 76 6.50 -4.83 2.12
CA GLN A 76 6.61 -3.51 2.76
C GLN A 76 5.58 -3.30 3.88
N LYS A 77 4.34 -3.79 3.71
CA LYS A 77 3.29 -3.71 4.74
C LYS A 77 3.69 -4.46 6.03
N SER A 78 4.35 -5.61 5.89
CA SER A 78 4.85 -6.39 7.04
C SER A 78 5.97 -5.66 7.80
N VAL A 79 6.90 -5.05 7.06
CA VAL A 79 8.03 -4.32 7.66
C VAL A 79 7.58 -3.04 8.37
N GLN A 80 6.63 -2.29 7.81
CA GLN A 80 6.07 -1.10 8.49
C GLN A 80 5.31 -1.45 9.76
N LYS A 81 4.51 -2.53 9.75
CA LYS A 81 3.82 -3.01 10.96
C LYS A 81 4.79 -3.40 12.08
N LYS A 82 5.92 -4.04 11.74
CA LYS A 82 6.95 -4.39 12.73
C LYS A 82 7.65 -3.17 13.33
N LYS A 83 7.82 -2.08 12.58
CA LYS A 83 8.39 -0.83 13.12
C LYS A 83 7.44 -0.13 14.08
N LEU A 84 6.14 -0.10 13.78
CA LEU A 84 5.12 0.49 14.67
C LEU A 84 4.98 -0.27 16.00
N LEU A 85 5.05 -1.61 16.00
CA LEU A 85 4.97 -2.40 17.23
C LEU A 85 6.20 -2.24 18.15
N LYS A 86 7.38 -1.96 17.59
CA LYS A 86 8.62 -1.77 18.37
C LYS A 86 8.75 -0.38 19.00
N GLY A 87 8.04 0.63 18.50
CA GLY A 87 8.02 1.97 19.10
C GLY A 87 6.97 2.16 20.20
N HIS A 88 6.18 1.13 20.49
CA HIS A 88 5.14 1.13 21.53
C HIS A 88 5.58 0.40 22.81
N VAL A 89 6.83 -0.09 22.88
CA VAL A 89 7.47 -0.64 24.09
C VAL A 89 8.50 0.34 24.60
#